data_AF-A0A814ZDA1-F1
#
_entry.id   AF-A0A814ZDA1-F1
#
_cell.length_a   1.000
_cell.length_b   1.000
_cell.length_c   1.000
_cell.angle_alpha   90.00
_cell.angle_beta   90.00
_cell.angle_gamma   90.00
#
_symmetry.space_group_name_H-M   'P 1'
#
loop_
_entity.id
_entity.type
_entity.pdbx_description
1 polymer ?
#
loop_
_entity_poly.entity_id
_entity_poly.type
_entity_poly.pdbx_seq_one_letter_code
_entity_poly.pdbx_strand_id
1 'polypeptide(L)'
;MESDNQKSGSSIDRSKLTAIQKQFSIIAKQLLKQYICSQGYTLSQMLRKSIETRDWLNTIEPRHVRSVMKRIIEDLTQIDKQVRMLYNDQQSSAPLPSLSSSYGRYYHRSNLTSGGARSSDGGRRTIIMPRSSALDRTISGGPGSSGGSTGNLQLNFHKVFSEKLDIFIDLQFQKTSILSSIIKLLLKTYLECIRLKTFSRYGLQQVQVDINYLYNYLWSFVNNDDRFITSLLEEIVSSTAMRCLDPILMEASVITVICEGN
;
A
#
# COMPACT_ATOMS: atom_id res chain seq x y z
N MET A 1 62.76 24.55 -38.79
CA MET A 1 62.61 23.64 -37.65
C MET A 1 61.45 24.18 -36.83
N GLU A 2 60.24 23.93 -37.30
CA GLU A 2 59.00 24.31 -36.61
C GLU A 2 58.57 23.06 -35.84
N SER A 3 58.73 23.09 -34.51
CA SER A 3 58.32 22.01 -33.63
C SER A 3 56.82 22.11 -33.37
N ASP A 4 56.05 21.25 -34.03
CA ASP A 4 54.63 21.03 -33.79
C ASP A 4 54.38 20.63 -32.33
N ASN A 5 53.93 21.60 -31.54
CA ASN A 5 53.52 21.40 -30.16
C ASN A 5 52.11 20.79 -30.16
N GLN A 6 52.07 19.47 -30.19
CA GLN A 6 50.86 18.66 -30.12
C GLN A 6 50.19 18.84 -28.75
N LYS A 7 49.30 19.82 -28.65
CA LYS A 7 48.32 19.94 -27.56
C LYS A 7 47.38 18.72 -27.63
N SER A 8 47.81 17.62 -27.02
CA SER A 8 46.96 16.50 -26.63
C SER A 8 46.05 16.95 -25.49
N GLY A 9 45.08 17.80 -25.81
CA GLY A 9 43.97 18.12 -24.92
C GLY A 9 43.05 16.91 -24.87
N SER A 10 42.99 16.27 -23.71
CA SER A 10 42.15 15.10 -23.42
C SER A 10 40.67 15.38 -23.73
N SER A 11 40.24 15.06 -24.95
CA SER A 11 38.83 14.98 -25.30
C SER A 11 38.27 13.75 -24.59
N ILE A 12 37.71 13.95 -23.40
CA ILE A 12 36.95 12.92 -22.69
C ILE A 12 35.86 12.46 -23.67
N ASP A 13 36.02 11.23 -24.14
CA ASP A 13 35.15 10.62 -25.15
C ASP A 13 33.70 10.64 -24.65
N ARG A 14 32.91 11.58 -25.19
CA ARG A 14 31.54 11.89 -24.75
C ARG A 14 30.66 10.63 -24.75
N SER A 15 30.97 9.69 -25.64
CA SER A 15 30.38 8.35 -25.77
C SER A 15 30.62 7.46 -24.54
N LYS A 16 31.83 7.51 -23.97
CA LYS A 16 32.17 6.76 -22.75
C LYS A 16 31.51 7.40 -21.51
N LEU A 17 31.45 8.73 -21.46
CA LEU A 17 30.79 9.45 -20.38
C LEU A 17 29.28 9.14 -20.33
N THR A 18 28.60 9.12 -21.47
CA THR A 18 27.16 8.76 -21.53
C THR A 18 26.91 7.30 -21.18
N ALA A 19 27.81 6.39 -21.56
CA ALA A 19 27.74 4.98 -21.17
C ALA A 19 27.86 4.82 -19.64
N ILE A 20 28.82 5.50 -19.02
CA ILE A 20 29.01 5.49 -17.57
C ILE A 20 27.79 6.08 -16.85
N GLN A 21 27.28 7.23 -17.29
CA GLN A 21 26.06 7.84 -16.73
C GLN A 21 24.86 6.90 -16.79
N LYS A 22 24.69 6.18 -17.90
CA LYS A 22 23.64 5.17 -18.05
C LYS A 22 23.80 4.01 -17.07
N GLN A 23 25.03 3.51 -16.89
CA GLN A 23 25.33 2.45 -15.92
C GLN A 23 25.03 2.90 -14.49
N PHE A 24 25.48 4.10 -14.10
CA PHE A 24 25.16 4.68 -12.78
C PHE A 24 23.65 4.81 -12.56
N SER A 25 22.89 5.27 -13.56
CA SER A 25 21.43 5.38 -13.45
C SER A 25 20.75 4.02 -13.26
N ILE A 26 21.21 2.98 -13.96
CA ILE A 26 20.70 1.61 -13.81
C ILE A 26 20.97 1.09 -12.41
N ILE A 27 22.21 1.21 -11.93
CA ILE A 27 22.60 0.74 -10.59
C ILE A 27 21.82 1.49 -9.51
N ALA A 28 21.67 2.81 -9.63
CA ALA A 28 20.90 3.61 -8.68
C ALA A 28 19.44 3.14 -8.60
N LYS A 29 18.80 2.84 -9.73
CA LYS A 29 17.43 2.30 -9.76
C LYS A 29 17.35 0.91 -9.12
N GLN A 30 18.35 0.05 -9.34
CA GLN A 30 18.42 -1.26 -8.72
C GLN A 30 18.59 -1.16 -7.20
N LEU A 31 19.45 -0.28 -6.72
CA LEU A 31 19.63 -0.02 -5.28
C LEU A 31 18.34 0.49 -4.64
N LEU A 32 17.65 1.43 -5.30
CA LEU A 32 16.37 1.93 -4.81
C LEU A 32 15.31 0.82 -4.74
N LYS A 33 15.25 -0.03 -5.77
CA LYS A 33 14.37 -1.20 -5.76
C LYS A 33 14.69 -2.14 -4.60
N GLN A 34 15.97 -2.44 -4.35
CA GLN A 34 16.38 -3.29 -3.22
C GLN A 34 15.99 -2.67 -1.87
N TYR A 35 16.14 -1.36 -1.71
CA TYR A 35 15.69 -0.66 -0.52
C TYR A 35 14.17 -0.83 -0.30
N ILE A 36 13.35 -0.60 -1.33
CA ILE A 36 11.89 -0.77 -1.26
C ILE A 36 11.53 -2.21 -0.92
N CYS A 37 12.15 -3.19 -1.57
CA CYS A 37 11.92 -4.60 -1.29
C CYS A 37 12.29 -4.95 0.16
N SER A 38 13.42 -4.46 0.66
CA SER A 38 13.86 -4.70 2.04
C SER A 38 12.90 -4.08 3.07
N GLN A 39 12.52 -2.81 2.89
CA GLN A 39 11.59 -2.13 3.80
C GLN A 39 10.19 -2.75 3.76
N GLY A 40 9.67 -2.98 2.55
CA GLY A 40 8.37 -3.61 2.38
C GLY A 40 8.35 -5.04 2.90
N TYR A 41 9.43 -5.81 2.78
CA TYR A 41 9.54 -7.15 3.37
C TYR A 41 9.42 -7.12 4.89
N THR A 42 10.14 -6.22 5.58
CA THR A 42 10.06 -6.09 7.04
C THR A 42 8.63 -5.85 7.52
N LEU A 43 7.93 -4.88 6.93
CA LEU A 43 6.53 -4.58 7.26
C LEU A 43 5.61 -5.77 6.92
N SER A 44 5.84 -6.39 5.77
CA SER A 44 5.05 -7.54 5.31
C SER A 44 5.21 -8.76 6.21
N GLN A 45 6.40 -8.98 6.79
CA GLN A 45 6.62 -10.07 7.73
C GLN A 45 5.86 -9.86 9.05
N MET A 46 5.81 -8.63 9.56
CA MET A 46 5.01 -8.32 10.75
C MET A 46 3.53 -8.58 10.49
N LEU A 47 3.04 -8.11 9.34
CA LEU A 47 1.64 -8.30 8.94
C LEU A 47 1.31 -9.78 8.76
N ARG A 48 2.14 -10.52 8.03
CA ARG A 48 2.01 -11.96 7.83
C ARG A 48 1.93 -12.72 9.15
N LYS A 49 2.89 -12.50 10.06
CA LYS A 49 2.90 -13.14 11.39
C LYS A 49 1.62 -12.84 12.17
N SER A 50 1.10 -11.61 12.10
CA SER A 50 -0.13 -11.22 12.78
C SER A 50 -1.39 -11.95 12.28
N ILE A 51 -1.36 -12.41 11.03
CA ILE A 51 -2.45 -13.18 10.41
C ILE A 51 -2.25 -14.66 10.67
N GLU A 52 -1.02 -15.15 10.59
CA GLU A 52 -0.73 -16.57 10.74
C GLU A 52 -1.00 -17.09 12.15
N THR A 53 -0.69 -16.28 13.17
CA THR A 53 -0.73 -16.67 14.59
C THR A 53 -2.10 -16.49 15.25
N ARG A 54 -3.02 -15.74 14.62
CA ARG A 54 -4.35 -15.47 15.20
C ARG A 54 -5.33 -16.58 14.84
N ASP A 55 -6.13 -16.99 15.82
CA ASP A 55 -7.32 -17.79 15.57
C ASP A 55 -8.42 -16.90 15.01
N TRP A 56 -8.70 -17.05 13.71
CA TRP A 56 -9.70 -16.27 12.98
C TRP A 56 -11.11 -16.84 13.07
N LEU A 57 -11.28 -18.05 13.63
CA LEU A 57 -12.58 -18.69 13.81
C LEU A 57 -13.19 -18.32 15.17
N ASN A 58 -12.37 -18.24 16.21
CA ASN A 58 -12.81 -17.93 17.58
C ASN A 58 -12.50 -16.48 17.99
N THR A 59 -12.80 -15.52 17.11
CA THR A 59 -12.63 -14.09 17.38
C THR A 59 -13.82 -13.51 18.13
N ILE A 60 -13.54 -12.56 19.02
CA ILE A 60 -14.55 -11.70 19.65
C ILE A 60 -14.85 -10.49 18.77
N GLU A 61 -16.01 -9.87 18.99
CA GLU A 61 -16.41 -8.64 18.32
C GLU A 61 -15.33 -7.55 18.46
N PRO A 62 -14.89 -6.93 17.35
CA PRO A 62 -13.80 -5.99 17.37
C PRO A 62 -14.21 -4.68 18.06
N ARG A 63 -13.40 -4.24 19.03
CA ARG A 63 -13.56 -2.95 19.73
C ARG A 63 -12.41 -1.98 19.51
N HIS A 64 -11.30 -2.50 19.00
CA HIS A 64 -10.08 -1.73 18.78
C HIS A 64 -9.41 -2.20 17.49
N VAL A 65 -8.64 -1.28 16.92
CA VAL A 65 -7.70 -1.58 15.83
C VAL A 65 -6.56 -2.45 16.38
N ARG A 66 -6.13 -3.46 15.63
CA ARG A 66 -5.00 -4.30 16.07
C ARG A 66 -3.72 -3.49 16.18
N SER A 67 -2.93 -3.74 17.22
CA SER A 67 -1.65 -3.07 17.47
C SER A 67 -0.66 -3.16 16.31
N VAL A 68 -0.68 -4.26 15.55
CA VAL A 68 0.16 -4.43 14.34
C VAL A 68 -0.13 -3.35 13.29
N MET A 69 -1.39 -2.92 13.14
CA MET A 69 -1.76 -1.88 12.16
C MET A 69 -1.22 -0.52 12.59
N LYS A 70 -1.34 -0.19 13.87
CA LYS A 70 -0.73 1.03 14.45
C LYS A 70 0.78 1.02 14.23
N ARG A 71 1.43 -0.11 14.52
CA ARG A 71 2.87 -0.28 14.35
C ARG A 71 3.31 -0.14 12.88
N ILE A 72 2.55 -0.67 11.94
CA ILE A 72 2.81 -0.47 10.50
C ILE A 72 2.80 1.02 10.14
N ILE A 73 1.84 1.79 10.64
CA ILE A 73 1.76 3.24 10.39
C ILE A 73 2.94 3.98 11.03
N GLU A 74 3.35 3.59 12.23
CA GLU A 74 4.54 4.14 12.90
C GLU A 74 5.82 3.86 12.10
N ASP A 75 6.03 2.62 11.65
CA ASP A 75 7.22 2.25 10.87
C ASP A 75 7.20 2.91 9.48
N LEU A 76 6.04 3.02 8.83
CA LEU A 76 5.88 3.82 7.59
C LEU A 76 6.22 5.29 7.83
N THR A 77 5.84 5.85 8.97
CA THR A 77 6.19 7.24 9.35
C THR A 77 7.70 7.39 9.55
N GLN A 78 8.37 6.37 10.10
CA GLN A 78 9.83 6.38 10.23
C GLN A 78 10.52 6.32 8.87
N ILE A 79 10.05 5.45 7.97
CA ILE A 79 10.53 5.36 6.59
C ILE A 79 10.30 6.69 5.86
N ASP A 80 9.12 7.30 6.01
CA ASP A 80 8.78 8.60 5.44
C ASP A 80 9.78 9.68 5.85
N LYS A 81 10.15 9.74 7.14
CA LYS A 81 11.16 10.67 7.66
C LYS A 81 12.55 10.42 7.07
N GLN A 82 12.99 9.15 7.02
CA GLN A 82 14.29 8.78 6.46
C GLN A 82 14.38 9.16 4.97
N VAL A 83 13.35 8.84 4.19
CA VAL A 83 13.29 9.17 2.77
C VAL A 83 13.25 10.69 2.60
N ARG A 84 12.47 11.44 3.40
CA ARG A 84 12.47 12.91 3.35
C ARG A 84 13.84 13.52 3.57
N MET A 85 14.63 13.02 4.53
CA MET A 85 15.97 13.55 4.77
C MET A 85 16.86 13.48 3.52
N LEU A 86 16.78 12.38 2.77
CA LEU A 86 17.54 12.20 1.54
C LEU A 86 17.13 13.15 0.40
N TYR A 87 15.86 13.59 0.37
CA TYR A 87 15.34 14.48 -0.67
C TYR A 87 15.33 15.97 -0.24
N ASN A 88 15.33 16.28 1.06
CA ASN A 88 15.38 17.65 1.57
C ASN A 88 16.75 18.32 1.39
N ASP A 89 17.82 17.54 1.21
CA ASP A 89 19.15 18.06 0.81
C ASP A 89 19.15 18.60 -0.65
N GLN A 90 18.14 18.28 -1.46
CA GLN A 90 17.95 18.85 -2.80
C GLN A 90 17.06 20.11 -2.79
N GLN A 91 16.46 20.45 -1.64
CA GLN A 91 15.42 21.47 -1.52
C GLN A 91 15.64 22.40 -0.32
N SER A 92 16.89 22.58 0.12
CA SER A 92 17.27 23.50 1.19
C SER A 92 17.50 24.92 0.63
N SER A 93 16.41 25.61 0.32
CA SER A 93 16.37 27.07 0.27
C SER A 93 15.01 27.62 0.72
N ALA A 94 14.48 27.10 1.83
CA ALA A 94 13.49 27.83 2.64
C ALA A 94 13.50 27.31 4.09
N PRO A 95 13.42 28.18 5.12
CA PRO A 95 13.38 27.74 6.51
C PRO A 95 12.00 27.15 6.85
N LEU A 96 11.98 25.96 7.45
CA LEU A 96 10.75 25.34 7.96
C LEU A 96 10.48 25.79 9.42
N PRO A 97 9.20 25.91 9.84
CA PRO A 97 8.85 26.17 11.24
C PRO A 97 9.14 24.96 12.11
N SER A 98 9.57 25.20 13.34
CA SER A 98 9.95 24.18 14.33
C SER A 98 8.77 23.26 14.68
N LEU A 99 9.07 21.96 14.69
CA LEU A 99 8.11 20.91 15.03
C LEU A 99 8.09 20.72 16.56
N SER A 100 7.36 21.58 17.27
CA SER A 100 6.97 21.33 18.65
C SER A 100 5.44 21.42 18.78
N SER A 101 4.84 20.31 19.20
CA SER A 101 3.45 20.22 19.69
C SER A 101 2.31 20.46 18.68
N SER A 102 2.16 19.58 17.67
CA SER A 102 0.96 19.61 16.81
C SER A 102 0.46 18.25 16.31
N TYR A 103 0.70 17.16 17.05
CA TYR A 103 0.03 15.87 16.77
C TYR A 103 -1.39 15.76 17.36
N GLY A 104 -1.94 16.85 17.92
CA GLY A 104 -3.23 16.81 18.65
C GLY A 104 -4.27 17.86 18.22
N ARG A 105 -4.20 18.46 17.02
CA ARG A 105 -5.09 19.58 16.64
C ARG A 105 -5.79 19.46 15.28
N TYR A 106 -6.26 18.27 14.92
CA TYR A 106 -7.21 18.11 13.81
C TYR A 106 -8.61 17.65 14.22
N TYR A 107 -9.03 17.87 15.47
CA TYR A 107 -10.43 17.70 15.85
C TYR A 107 -10.80 18.69 16.95
N HIS A 108 -10.99 19.96 16.61
CA HIS A 108 -11.92 20.85 17.35
C HIS A 108 -12.13 22.13 16.53
N ARG A 109 -13.26 22.20 15.82
CA ARG A 109 -13.89 23.49 15.52
C ARG A 109 -15.37 23.40 15.86
N SER A 110 -15.67 23.70 17.11
CA SER A 110 -16.97 24.23 17.50
C SER A 110 -16.95 25.73 17.26
N ASN A 111 -17.93 26.25 16.52
CA ASN A 111 -18.53 27.55 16.84
C ASN A 111 -19.94 27.63 16.26
N LEU A 112 -20.87 27.99 17.14
CA LEU A 112 -22.22 28.39 16.83
C LEU A 112 -22.18 29.68 15.99
N THR A 113 -22.86 29.70 14.86
CA THR A 113 -23.52 30.90 14.31
C THR A 113 -24.65 30.47 13.38
N SER A 114 -25.82 31.04 13.62
CA SER A 114 -27.04 30.97 12.82
C SER A 114 -26.88 31.45 11.39
N GLY A 115 -27.64 30.85 10.48
CA GLY A 115 -28.10 31.51 9.25
C GLY A 115 -27.60 30.89 7.95
N GLY A 116 -28.54 30.68 7.03
CA GLY A 116 -28.25 30.62 5.60
C GLY A 116 -28.20 29.22 5.02
N ALA A 117 -29.29 28.83 4.37
CA ALA A 117 -29.36 27.71 3.44
C ALA A 117 -28.31 27.84 2.32
N ARG A 118 -27.94 26.66 1.77
CA ARG A 118 -27.43 26.35 0.42
C ARG A 118 -26.04 25.68 0.41
N SER A 119 -25.98 24.62 -0.40
CA SER A 119 -24.81 24.03 -1.08
C SER A 119 -24.24 22.72 -0.56
N SER A 120 -24.32 21.75 -1.49
CA SER A 120 -23.21 20.93 -2.01
C SER A 120 -22.45 20.07 -1.01
N ASP A 121 -22.90 18.83 -0.93
CA ASP A 121 -22.30 17.74 -0.16
C ASP A 121 -20.90 17.38 -0.71
N GLY A 122 -19.87 17.90 -0.04
CA GLY A 122 -18.48 17.51 -0.21
C GLY A 122 -18.20 16.23 0.56
N GLY A 123 -18.50 15.09 -0.07
CA GLY A 123 -18.40 13.76 0.52
C GLY A 123 -17.01 13.41 1.06
N ARG A 124 -16.92 13.24 2.38
CA ARG A 124 -15.81 12.55 3.04
C ARG A 124 -15.85 11.08 2.63
N ARG A 125 -14.91 10.65 1.78
CA ARG A 125 -14.85 9.29 1.23
C ARG A 125 -14.38 8.30 2.30
N THR A 126 -15.31 7.70 3.04
CA THR A 126 -15.11 6.37 3.61
C THR A 126 -15.03 5.36 2.45
N ILE A 127 -14.25 4.28 2.57
CA ILE A 127 -14.37 3.16 1.62
C ILE A 127 -15.83 2.70 1.71
N ILE A 128 -16.60 2.92 0.64
CA ILE A 128 -17.94 2.35 0.49
C ILE A 128 -17.72 0.85 0.32
N MET A 129 -17.81 0.13 1.42
CA MET A 129 -17.77 -1.34 1.43
C MET A 129 -18.81 -1.86 0.43
N PRO A 130 -18.51 -2.94 -0.32
CA PRO A 130 -19.44 -3.44 -1.31
C PRO A 130 -20.79 -3.71 -0.65
N ARG A 131 -21.85 -3.10 -1.20
CA ARG A 131 -23.22 -3.52 -0.88
C ARG A 131 -23.34 -5.01 -1.17
N SER A 132 -24.07 -5.72 -0.32
CA SER A 132 -24.31 -7.16 -0.26
C SER A 132 -24.67 -7.86 -1.58
N SER A 133 -24.87 -7.14 -2.68
CA SER A 133 -25.17 -7.66 -4.01
C SER A 133 -23.98 -8.29 -4.75
N ALA A 134 -22.74 -8.14 -4.28
CA ALA A 134 -21.56 -8.76 -4.92
C ALA A 134 -21.31 -10.22 -4.52
N LEU A 135 -22.05 -10.74 -3.53
CA LEU A 135 -21.89 -12.10 -3.00
C LEU A 135 -22.77 -13.15 -3.70
N ASP A 136 -23.68 -12.74 -4.59
CA ASP A 136 -24.51 -13.68 -5.35
C ASP A 136 -23.80 -14.11 -6.64
N ARG A 137 -22.80 -14.98 -6.49
CA ARG A 137 -22.28 -15.78 -7.60
C ARG A 137 -22.28 -17.24 -7.17
N THR A 138 -23.48 -17.76 -6.93
CA THR A 138 -23.73 -19.17 -6.66
C THR A 138 -23.45 -19.98 -7.92
N ILE A 139 -22.48 -20.90 -7.80
CA ILE A 139 -22.08 -21.88 -8.80
C ILE A 139 -23.19 -22.93 -8.89
N SER A 140 -24.04 -22.84 -9.91
CA SER A 140 -24.92 -23.94 -10.33
C SER A 140 -24.14 -24.91 -11.21
N GLY A 141 -23.66 -25.99 -10.59
CA GLY A 141 -22.96 -27.08 -11.27
C GLY A 141 -23.93 -27.96 -12.07
N GLY A 142 -23.73 -28.02 -13.39
CA GLY A 142 -24.24 -29.09 -14.25
C GLY A 142 -23.13 -30.11 -14.53
N PRO A 143 -23.41 -31.42 -14.58
CA PRO A 143 -22.38 -32.44 -14.81
C PRO A 143 -22.19 -32.69 -16.31
N GLY A 144 -20.94 -32.71 -16.77
CA GLY A 144 -20.64 -33.16 -18.13
C GLY A 144 -19.20 -32.94 -18.58
N SER A 145 -18.54 -34.05 -18.91
CA SER A 145 -17.39 -34.19 -19.81
C SER A 145 -15.98 -34.00 -19.26
N SER A 146 -15.41 -35.17 -18.99
CA SER A 146 -14.00 -35.57 -19.10
C SER A 146 -13.24 -34.99 -20.30
N GLY A 147 -11.98 -34.62 -20.07
CA GLY A 147 -11.00 -34.36 -21.14
C GLY A 147 -9.62 -34.09 -20.55
N GLY A 148 -8.74 -35.10 -20.58
CA GLY A 148 -7.37 -35.01 -20.07
C GLY A 148 -6.53 -33.98 -20.82
N SER A 149 -5.69 -33.28 -20.07
CA SER A 149 -4.50 -32.58 -20.60
C SER A 149 -3.52 -32.28 -19.47
N THR A 150 -2.74 -33.29 -19.09
CA THR A 150 -1.57 -33.16 -18.20
C THR A 150 -0.33 -32.61 -18.94
N GLY A 151 -0.54 -31.76 -19.95
CA GLY A 151 0.53 -31.21 -20.80
C GLY A 151 0.82 -29.72 -20.62
N ASN A 152 0.02 -28.98 -19.83
CA ASN A 152 0.13 -27.51 -19.72
C ASN A 152 0.64 -26.98 -18.37
N LEU A 153 1.04 -27.86 -17.44
CA LEU A 153 1.55 -27.40 -16.15
C LEU A 153 2.90 -26.67 -16.31
N GLN A 154 3.75 -27.14 -17.23
CA GLN A 154 5.15 -26.71 -17.31
C GLN A 154 5.35 -25.39 -18.07
N LEU A 155 4.48 -25.05 -19.03
CA LEU A 155 4.51 -23.75 -19.73
C LEU A 155 3.87 -22.62 -18.92
N ASN A 156 3.03 -22.96 -17.94
CA ASN A 156 2.44 -21.97 -17.04
C ASN A 156 3.41 -21.54 -15.94
N PHE A 157 4.41 -22.31 -15.53
CA PHE A 157 5.37 -21.85 -14.52
C PHE A 157 6.17 -20.62 -14.98
N HIS A 158 6.60 -20.59 -16.23
CA HIS A 158 7.35 -19.44 -16.76
C HIS A 158 6.45 -18.22 -17.04
N LYS A 159 5.13 -18.42 -17.11
CA LYS A 159 4.12 -17.36 -17.28
C LYS A 159 3.57 -16.85 -15.94
N VAL A 160 3.45 -17.74 -14.94
CA VAL A 160 3.14 -17.45 -13.53
C VAL A 160 4.26 -16.65 -12.86
N PHE A 161 5.51 -16.81 -13.31
CA PHE A 161 6.64 -15.94 -12.93
C PHE A 161 6.91 -14.77 -13.91
N SER A 162 6.15 -14.66 -15.01
CA SER A 162 6.22 -13.53 -15.95
C SER A 162 5.09 -12.53 -15.81
N GLU A 163 4.13 -12.74 -14.90
CA GLU A 163 3.39 -11.63 -14.31
C GLU A 163 4.35 -10.89 -13.37
N LYS A 164 5.32 -10.19 -13.98
CA LYS A 164 6.24 -9.31 -13.30
C LYS A 164 5.41 -8.22 -12.64
N LEU A 165 5.08 -8.44 -11.37
CA LEU A 165 4.57 -7.50 -10.39
C LEU A 165 4.73 -6.03 -10.84
N ASP A 166 3.65 -5.45 -11.36
CA ASP A 166 3.52 -4.04 -11.76
C ASP A 166 3.72 -3.03 -10.61
N ILE A 167 4.33 -3.43 -9.49
CA ILE A 167 4.65 -2.57 -8.35
C ILE A 167 5.67 -1.50 -8.77
N PHE A 168 6.52 -1.78 -9.77
CA PHE A 168 7.71 -0.99 -10.09
C PHE A 168 7.69 -0.31 -11.47
N ILE A 169 6.56 -0.34 -12.19
CA ILE A 169 6.49 0.20 -13.57
C ILE A 169 6.88 1.69 -13.62
N ASP A 170 6.60 2.45 -12.56
CA ASP A 170 6.94 3.87 -12.44
C ASP A 170 7.77 4.18 -11.18
N LEU A 171 8.81 3.37 -10.92
CA LEU A 171 9.73 3.65 -9.81
C LEU A 171 10.57 4.88 -10.15
N GLN A 172 10.11 6.03 -9.63
CA GLN A 172 10.76 7.32 -9.71
C GLN A 172 11.58 7.55 -8.45
N PHE A 173 12.65 8.35 -8.56
CA PHE A 173 13.38 8.87 -7.40
C PHE A 173 12.55 9.99 -6.74
N GLN A 174 11.37 9.63 -6.28
CA GLN A 174 10.45 10.51 -5.57
C GLN A 174 9.91 9.77 -4.36
N LYS A 175 9.89 10.45 -3.23
CA LYS A 175 9.37 9.93 -1.97
C LYS A 175 8.00 9.24 -2.11
N THR A 176 7.06 9.85 -2.82
CA THR A 176 5.70 9.33 -3.04
C THR A 176 5.72 8.00 -3.80
N SER A 177 6.58 7.86 -4.83
CA SER A 177 6.76 6.61 -5.58
C SER A 177 7.35 5.50 -4.71
N ILE A 178 8.33 5.84 -3.86
CA ILE A 178 8.97 4.91 -2.92
C ILE A 178 7.95 4.38 -1.90
N LEU A 179 7.24 5.27 -1.21
CA LEU A 179 6.25 4.89 -0.20
C LEU A 179 5.08 4.14 -0.81
N SER A 180 4.55 4.58 -1.96
CA SER A 180 3.49 3.86 -2.68
C SER A 180 3.93 2.44 -3.03
N SER A 181 5.17 2.24 -3.48
CA SER A 181 5.70 0.90 -3.80
C SER A 181 5.81 0.00 -2.56
N ILE A 182 6.27 0.54 -1.42
CA ILE A 182 6.34 -0.18 -0.14
C ILE A 182 4.94 -0.60 0.32
N ILE A 183 3.98 0.34 0.29
CA ILE A 183 2.58 0.10 0.68
C ILE A 183 1.93 -0.94 -0.23
N LYS A 184 2.15 -0.87 -1.54
CA LYS A 184 1.63 -1.86 -2.51
C LYS A 184 2.17 -3.26 -2.24
N LEU A 185 3.46 -3.39 -1.90
CA LEU A 185 4.05 -4.67 -1.52
C LEU A 185 3.45 -5.23 -0.22
N LEU A 186 3.24 -4.37 0.77
CA LEU A 186 2.59 -4.70 2.04
C LEU A 186 1.16 -5.20 1.84
N LEU A 187 0.34 -4.45 1.10
CA LEU A 187 -1.08 -4.77 0.87
C LEU A 187 -1.25 -6.02 0.01
N LYS A 188 -0.42 -6.23 -1.01
CA LYS A 188 -0.40 -7.49 -1.77
C LYS A 188 -0.09 -8.69 -0.89
N THR A 189 0.89 -8.55 0.02
CA THR A 189 1.20 -9.61 0.99
C THR A 189 0.03 -9.84 1.95
N TYR A 190 -0.66 -8.78 2.40
CA TYR A 190 -1.85 -8.90 3.24
C TYR A 190 -2.94 -9.73 2.55
N LEU A 191 -3.28 -9.35 1.33
CA LEU A 191 -4.28 -10.02 0.52
C LEU A 191 -3.98 -11.52 0.38
N GLU A 192 -2.72 -11.85 0.06
CA GLU A 192 -2.30 -13.24 -0.09
C GLU A 192 -2.41 -14.02 1.23
N CYS A 193 -2.01 -13.43 2.36
CA CYS A 193 -2.15 -14.07 3.66
C CYS A 193 -3.63 -14.33 4.02
N ILE A 194 -4.53 -13.41 3.65
CA ILE A 194 -5.98 -13.56 3.87
C ILE A 194 -6.56 -14.69 3.02
N ARG A 195 -6.15 -14.82 1.76
CA ARG A 195 -6.61 -15.88 0.85
C ARG A 195 -6.35 -17.29 1.38
N LEU A 196 -5.35 -17.45 2.25
CA LEU A 196 -4.96 -18.72 2.86
C LEU A 196 -5.65 -19.00 4.21
N LYS A 197 -6.52 -18.12 4.70
CA LYS A 197 -7.19 -18.26 6.00
C LYS A 197 -8.69 -18.45 5.83
N THR A 198 -9.34 -18.92 6.90
CA THR A 198 -10.80 -19.02 7.01
C THR A 198 -11.22 -18.14 8.18
N PHE A 199 -12.32 -17.41 8.03
CA PHE A 199 -12.74 -16.41 8.99
C PHE A 199 -14.13 -16.72 9.55
N SER A 200 -14.35 -16.36 10.80
CA SER A 200 -15.69 -16.16 11.34
C SER A 200 -16.20 -14.75 11.03
N ARG A 201 -17.47 -14.49 11.36
CA ARG A 201 -18.08 -13.16 11.30
C ARG A 201 -17.19 -12.09 11.96
N TYR A 202 -16.79 -12.30 13.21
CA TYR A 202 -15.97 -11.32 13.93
C TYR A 202 -14.53 -11.24 13.41
N GLY A 203 -14.04 -12.30 12.76
CA GLY A 203 -12.77 -12.27 12.03
C GLY A 203 -12.83 -11.32 10.83
N LEU A 204 -13.88 -11.42 10.02
CA LEU A 204 -14.16 -10.50 8.92
C LEU A 204 -14.28 -9.06 9.40
N GLN A 205 -15.07 -8.82 10.45
CA GLN A 205 -15.29 -7.48 10.99
C GLN A 205 -14.00 -6.86 11.54
N GLN A 206 -13.12 -7.65 12.18
CA GLN A 206 -11.82 -7.16 12.62
C GLN A 206 -10.95 -6.72 11.43
N VAL A 207 -10.95 -7.47 10.32
CA VAL A 207 -10.25 -7.07 9.10
C VAL A 207 -10.84 -5.79 8.52
N GLN A 208 -12.17 -5.61 8.55
CA GLN A 208 -12.79 -4.35 8.12
C GLN A 208 -12.30 -3.15 8.93
N VAL A 209 -12.24 -3.29 10.26
CA VAL A 209 -11.72 -2.24 11.17
C VAL A 209 -10.25 -1.93 10.84
N ASP A 210 -9.42 -2.95 10.70
CA ASP A 210 -8.00 -2.76 10.39
C ASP A 210 -7.77 -2.07 9.04
N ILE A 211 -8.52 -2.47 8.01
CA ILE A 211 -8.41 -1.90 6.66
C ILE A 211 -8.89 -0.46 6.63
N ASN A 212 -9.97 -0.15 7.35
CA ASN A 212 -10.44 1.23 7.46
C ASN A 212 -9.42 2.11 8.19
N TYR A 213 -8.81 1.60 9.26
CA TYR A 213 -7.71 2.29 9.93
C TYR A 213 -6.57 2.56 8.95
N LEU A 214 -6.05 1.54 8.25
CA LEU A 214 -4.99 1.74 7.26
C LEU A 214 -5.40 2.78 6.21
N TYR A 215 -6.61 2.70 5.66
CA TYR A 215 -7.11 3.69 4.70
C TYR A 215 -7.03 5.13 5.23
N ASN A 216 -7.42 5.37 6.48
CA ASN A 216 -7.41 6.72 7.06
C ASN A 216 -6.01 7.34 7.16
N TYR A 217 -4.96 6.52 7.33
CA TYR A 217 -3.58 7.01 7.50
C TYR A 217 -2.72 6.93 6.23
N LEU A 218 -2.99 5.98 5.33
CA LEU A 218 -2.14 5.74 4.15
C LEU A 218 -2.05 6.95 3.22
N TRP A 219 -3.10 7.79 3.15
CA TRP A 219 -3.14 9.02 2.34
C TRP A 219 -2.10 10.07 2.74
N SER A 220 -1.53 9.97 3.94
CA SER A 220 -0.43 10.86 4.36
C SER A 220 0.90 10.55 3.62
N PHE A 221 1.00 9.37 3.00
CA PHE A 221 2.22 8.85 2.38
C PHE A 221 2.15 8.77 0.85
N VAL A 222 0.94 8.68 0.29
CA VAL A 222 0.68 8.46 -1.15
C VAL A 222 -0.19 9.55 -1.73
N ASN A 223 -0.23 9.64 -3.06
CA ASN A 223 -1.14 10.56 -3.72
C ASN A 223 -2.59 10.09 -3.51
N ASN A 224 -3.49 11.02 -3.19
CA ASN A 224 -4.90 10.75 -2.86
C ASN A 224 -5.68 9.99 -3.97
N ASP A 225 -5.18 10.00 -5.21
CA ASP A 225 -5.82 9.37 -6.36
C ASP A 225 -5.19 8.02 -6.76
N ASP A 226 -4.34 7.41 -5.92
CA ASP A 226 -3.78 6.08 -6.18
C ASP A 226 -4.85 4.98 -6.07
N ARG A 227 -5.66 4.85 -7.13
CA ARG A 227 -6.77 3.89 -7.24
C ARG A 227 -6.33 2.45 -7.00
N PHE A 228 -5.06 2.13 -7.27
CA PHE A 228 -4.54 0.79 -7.08
C PHE A 228 -4.49 0.43 -5.59
N ILE A 229 -4.13 1.38 -4.72
CA ILE A 229 -4.13 1.17 -3.26
C ILE A 229 -5.56 0.99 -2.76
N THR A 230 -6.49 1.85 -3.18
CA THR A 230 -7.91 1.71 -2.82
C THR A 230 -8.47 0.36 -3.27
N SER A 231 -8.20 -0.04 -4.51
CA SER A 231 -8.62 -1.34 -5.06
C SER A 231 -8.07 -2.51 -4.26
N LEU A 232 -6.80 -2.46 -3.82
CA LEU A 232 -6.22 -3.51 -2.98
C LEU A 232 -6.90 -3.58 -1.61
N LEU A 233 -7.19 -2.44 -0.98
CA LEU A 233 -7.89 -2.40 0.31
C LEU A 233 -9.31 -2.98 0.21
N GLU A 234 -10.04 -2.63 -0.86
CA GLU A 234 -11.36 -3.19 -1.15
C GLU A 234 -11.28 -4.70 -1.44
N GLU A 235 -10.31 -5.13 -2.24
CA GLU A 235 -10.09 -6.55 -2.57
C GLU A 235 -9.74 -7.37 -1.35
N ILE A 236 -8.99 -6.81 -0.39
CA ILE A 236 -8.71 -7.47 0.89
C ILE A 236 -10.02 -7.77 1.66
N VAL A 237 -10.90 -6.78 1.81
CA VAL A 237 -12.17 -6.98 2.53
C VAL A 237 -13.05 -7.97 1.77
N SER A 238 -13.16 -7.84 0.45
CA SER A 238 -13.92 -8.75 -0.41
C SER A 238 -13.39 -10.19 -0.30
N SER A 239 -12.07 -10.38 -0.39
CA SER A 239 -11.42 -11.68 -0.24
C SER A 239 -11.63 -12.26 1.16
N THR A 240 -11.70 -11.42 2.20
CA THR A 240 -12.00 -11.89 3.56
C THR A 240 -13.45 -12.37 3.66
N ALA A 241 -14.40 -11.65 3.05
CA ALA A 241 -15.80 -12.04 3.04
C ALA A 241 -16.03 -13.37 2.30
N MET A 242 -15.35 -13.56 1.16
CA MET A 242 -15.37 -14.84 0.41
C MET A 242 -14.80 -16.02 1.19
N ARG A 243 -13.96 -15.76 2.19
CA ARG A 243 -13.32 -16.76 3.05
C ARG A 243 -13.99 -16.86 4.43
N CYS A 244 -15.09 -16.14 4.64
CA CYS A 244 -15.84 -16.11 5.88
C CYS A 244 -16.96 -17.14 5.85
N LEU A 245 -17.17 -17.85 6.97
CA LEU A 245 -18.26 -18.82 7.11
C LEU A 245 -19.64 -18.17 7.20
N ASP A 246 -19.69 -16.94 7.72
CA ASP A 246 -20.92 -16.14 7.89
C ASP A 246 -20.60 -14.66 7.61
N PRO A 247 -20.60 -14.24 6.33
CA PRO A 247 -20.12 -12.92 5.93
C PRO A 247 -21.12 -11.81 6.25
N ILE A 248 -21.18 -11.42 7.52
CA ILE A 248 -21.92 -10.23 7.97
C ILE A 248 -20.96 -9.09 8.26
N LEU A 249 -21.06 -8.04 7.44
CA LEU A 249 -20.25 -6.84 7.56
C LEU A 249 -20.67 -6.00 8.78
N MET A 250 -19.69 -5.39 9.43
CA MET A 250 -19.90 -4.38 10.46
C MET A 250 -20.34 -3.05 9.82
N GLU A 251 -21.22 -2.33 10.51
CA GLU A 251 -21.71 -1.04 10.07
C GLU A 251 -20.56 -0.01 9.98
N ALA A 252 -20.57 0.81 8.94
CA ALA A 252 -19.52 1.80 8.69
C ALA A 252 -19.40 2.85 9.82
N SER A 253 -20.51 3.21 10.46
CA SER A 253 -20.53 4.15 11.60
C SER A 253 -19.73 3.60 12.79
N VAL A 254 -19.94 2.33 13.15
CA VAL A 254 -19.24 1.62 14.22
C VAL A 254 -17.75 1.53 13.92
N ILE A 255 -17.39 1.15 12.68
CA ILE A 255 -15.98 1.10 12.25
C ILE A 255 -15.30 2.45 12.41
N THR A 256 -15.99 3.53 12.00
CA THR A 256 -15.46 4.89 12.08
C THR A 256 -15.18 5.28 13.53
N VAL A 257 -16.13 5.05 14.43
CA VAL A 257 -15.97 5.32 15.87
C VAL A 257 -14.80 4.54 16.46
N ILE A 258 -14.66 3.25 16.11
CA ILE A 258 -13.53 2.43 16.58
C ILE A 258 -12.21 3.01 16.07
N CYS A 259 -12.13 3.41 14.80
CA CYS A 259 -10.90 3.95 14.22
C CYS A 259 -10.54 5.32 14.80
N GLU A 260 -11.52 6.18 15.08
CA GLU A 260 -11.30 7.52 15.67
C GLU A 260 -10.84 7.45 17.14
N GLY A 261 -11.27 6.41 17.89
CA GLY A 261 -10.87 6.21 19.28
C GLY A 261 -9.48 5.58 19.48
N ASN A 262 -8.65 5.44 18.44
CA ASN A 262 -7.41 4.64 18.45
C ASN A 262 -6.19 5.35 17.85
#